data_AF-A0A936MHS0-F1
#
_entry.id   AF-A0A936MHS0-F1
#
_cell.length_a   1.000
_cell.length_b   1.000
_cell.length_c   1.000
_cell.angle_alpha   90.00
_cell.angle_beta   90.00
_cell.angle_gamma   90.00
#
_symmetry.space_group_name_H-M   'P 1'
#
loop_
_entity.id
_entity.type
_entity.pdbx_description
1 polymer ?
#
loop_
_entity_poly.entity_id
_entity_poly.type
_entity_poly.pdbx_seq_one_letter_code
_entity_poly.pdbx_strand_id
1 'polypeptide(L)'
;MKKIFLVFIVWLSSIPCFAHEPWVHQYIVQEAYRYLEKQVGAIPVLRHYAGIDFYGTNQPYWGPGDVPRPWELELGIPVGVWREDVYDPIWRFSGGYTTISHFWSADNGDDAWTDFTGGITTSNPNAWEKARRFYFGGDRLAGLPRPFSNGTGINLDGDYRYTVSKGKYNKANFIDVSYNSLCDLIANRNSTITAYYYIDLLSASKTTFSQPEDFNSQRSRLLGFHVLGHLLHLLTDGSVPAHTHRDTHVCPIGDGDTYETAMGRNDFIDLGDCTKPQTSFLAQNWTAITAATQGGLLLEVFSMPDEDALRYMFYTMNQLANHFGTNDFAGNDDLPNGSSMLVSARYSLLSTTGTSTYGWQNGTFTNTPFIVNYAGDELMNYAIRVSATMMYWIAIKTGLVGCPTTLYQQSHTYYGVRTASENANFKASSKIIAGRNVHPNLTSSQGNVVVESGTLTYLAGDEIQLRDGFVAKVGSNFHARIENVCPLTTSCINSTSSIQDESIPLVNQGATEKIENFAKKETLLRYNPRVIQSKNVRFIFQMKQ
;
A
#
# COMPACT_ATOMS: atom_id res chain seq x y z
N MET A 1 -28.20 38.92 6.83
CA MET A 1 -27.88 38.13 5.62
C MET A 1 -26.38 37.85 5.47
N LYS A 2 -25.48 38.86 5.38
CA LYS A 2 -24.02 38.62 5.21
C LYS A 2 -23.37 37.69 6.26
N LYS A 3 -23.77 37.79 7.54
CA LYS A 3 -23.26 36.89 8.61
C LYS A 3 -23.77 35.45 8.50
N ILE A 4 -25.00 35.25 8.01
CA ILE A 4 -25.56 33.91 7.80
C ILE A 4 -24.89 33.24 6.60
N PHE A 5 -24.62 34.00 5.53
CA PHE A 5 -23.87 33.52 4.37
C PHE A 5 -22.43 33.13 4.74
N LEU A 6 -21.76 33.90 5.59
CA LEU A 6 -20.42 33.57 6.09
C LEU A 6 -20.43 32.30 6.96
N VAL A 7 -21.41 32.15 7.86
CA VAL A 7 -21.58 30.92 8.67
C VAL A 7 -21.87 29.72 7.76
N PHE A 8 -22.66 29.90 6.71
CA PHE A 8 -22.96 28.84 5.75
C PHE A 8 -21.72 28.43 4.93
N ILE A 9 -20.89 29.40 4.50
CA ILE A 9 -19.62 29.12 3.82
C ILE A 9 -18.63 28.40 4.75
N VAL A 10 -18.47 28.89 5.99
CA VAL A 10 -17.59 28.25 6.99
C VAL A 10 -18.07 26.83 7.32
N TRP A 11 -19.39 26.64 7.42
CA TRP A 11 -20.00 25.32 7.65
C TRP A 11 -19.76 24.37 6.47
N LEU A 12 -19.97 24.82 5.23
CA LEU A 12 -19.69 24.02 4.04
C LEU A 12 -18.20 23.66 3.89
N SER A 13 -17.27 24.55 4.27
CA SER A 13 -15.83 24.26 4.27
C SER A 13 -15.39 23.26 5.36
N SER A 14 -16.28 22.93 6.31
CA SER A 14 -15.99 22.02 7.42
C SER A 14 -16.60 20.63 7.25
N ILE A 15 -17.32 20.37 6.14
CA ILE A 15 -17.82 19.03 5.86
C ILE A 15 -16.64 18.16 5.44
N PRO A 16 -16.27 17.14 6.23
CA PRO A 16 -15.20 16.25 5.83
C PRO A 16 -15.66 15.48 4.58
N CYS A 17 -14.86 15.58 3.53
CA CYS A 17 -15.03 14.78 2.33
C CYS A 17 -14.00 13.67 2.44
N PHE A 18 -14.45 12.42 2.47
CA PHE A 18 -13.58 11.26 2.48
C PHE A 18 -13.64 10.65 1.09
N ALA A 19 -12.48 10.46 0.49
CA ALA A 19 -12.28 9.56 -0.62
C ALA A 19 -11.87 8.25 0.04
N HIS A 20 -12.72 7.25 -0.13
CA HIS A 20 -12.68 5.92 0.48
C HIS A 20 -13.02 5.83 1.96
N GLU A 21 -13.65 4.71 2.31
CA GLU A 21 -13.91 4.38 3.70
C GLU A 21 -12.60 3.85 4.33
N PRO A 22 -12.01 4.50 5.36
CA PRO A 22 -10.65 4.22 5.84
C PRO A 22 -10.41 2.76 6.28
N TRP A 23 -11.47 2.05 6.67
CA TRP A 23 -11.37 0.64 7.06
C TRP A 23 -11.06 -0.27 5.88
N VAL A 24 -11.46 0.04 4.65
CA VAL A 24 -11.17 -0.87 3.53
C VAL A 24 -9.66 -0.94 3.26
N HIS A 25 -8.94 0.18 3.38
CA HIS A 25 -7.49 0.17 3.25
C HIS A 25 -6.83 -0.62 4.38
N GLN A 26 -7.30 -0.45 5.63
CA GLN A 26 -6.82 -1.28 6.75
C GLN A 26 -7.03 -2.77 6.47
N TYR A 27 -8.19 -3.14 5.91
CA TYR A 27 -8.50 -4.51 5.52
C TYR A 27 -7.51 -5.04 4.46
N ILE A 28 -7.34 -4.31 3.36
CA ILE A 28 -6.45 -4.70 2.26
C ILE A 28 -5.04 -4.94 2.79
N VAL A 29 -4.54 -4.03 3.64
CA VAL A 29 -3.20 -4.12 4.23
C VAL A 29 -3.06 -5.31 5.18
N GLN A 30 -4.08 -5.64 5.94
CA GLN A 30 -4.07 -6.82 6.81
C GLN A 30 -4.13 -8.12 6.00
N GLU A 31 -4.97 -8.18 4.97
CA GLU A 31 -4.99 -9.30 4.03
C GLU A 31 -3.67 -9.40 3.24
N ALA A 32 -3.02 -8.28 2.93
CA ALA A 32 -1.70 -8.23 2.32
C ALA A 32 -0.64 -8.86 3.23
N TYR A 33 -0.64 -8.57 4.54
CA TYR A 33 0.24 -9.27 5.46
C TYR A 33 -0.10 -10.77 5.56
N ARG A 34 -1.38 -11.15 5.68
CA ARG A 34 -1.79 -12.58 5.71
C ARG A 34 -1.38 -13.32 4.44
N TYR A 35 -1.47 -12.64 3.30
CA TYR A 35 -0.99 -13.14 2.03
C TYR A 35 0.52 -13.31 2.05
N LEU A 36 1.27 -12.27 2.47
CA LEU A 36 2.72 -12.32 2.60
C LEU A 36 3.17 -13.49 3.49
N GLU A 37 2.55 -13.66 4.65
CA GLU A 37 2.85 -14.73 5.60
C GLU A 37 2.68 -16.12 4.96
N LYS A 38 1.68 -16.30 4.10
CA LYS A 38 1.54 -17.54 3.31
C LYS A 38 2.63 -17.68 2.25
N GLN A 39 3.06 -16.58 1.64
CA GLN A 39 4.06 -16.60 0.56
C GLN A 39 5.51 -16.77 1.06
N VAL A 40 5.85 -16.31 2.26
CA VAL A 40 7.25 -16.32 2.74
C VAL A 40 7.42 -16.76 4.20
N GLY A 41 6.33 -17.06 4.91
CA GLY A 41 6.34 -17.31 6.35
C GLY A 41 6.14 -16.03 7.17
N ALA A 42 5.95 -16.20 8.48
CA ALA A 42 5.71 -15.07 9.39
C ALA A 42 6.94 -14.17 9.50
N ILE A 43 6.70 -12.85 9.47
CA ILE A 43 7.70 -11.82 9.75
C ILE A 43 7.23 -11.11 11.03
N PRO A 44 7.67 -11.53 12.23
CA PRO A 44 7.04 -11.14 13.49
C PRO A 44 6.90 -9.63 13.70
N VAL A 45 7.94 -8.86 13.33
CA VAL A 45 7.91 -7.39 13.40
C VAL A 45 6.80 -6.82 12.53
N LEU A 46 6.71 -7.25 11.27
CA LEU A 46 5.64 -6.80 10.38
C LEU A 46 4.27 -7.30 10.85
N ARG A 47 4.16 -8.51 11.38
CA ARG A 47 2.91 -9.05 11.93
C ARG A 47 2.33 -8.14 13.01
N HIS A 48 3.21 -7.72 13.92
CA HIS A 48 2.89 -6.82 15.00
C HIS A 48 2.43 -5.46 14.46
N TYR A 49 3.24 -4.82 13.61
CA TYR A 49 2.92 -3.48 13.09
C TYR A 49 1.80 -3.46 12.05
N ALA A 50 1.49 -4.56 11.39
CA ALA A 50 0.31 -4.74 10.55
C ALA A 50 -0.99 -4.88 11.38
N GLY A 51 -0.88 -4.94 12.71
CA GLY A 51 -2.01 -4.99 13.63
C GLY A 51 -2.74 -6.32 13.65
N ILE A 52 -2.13 -7.42 13.16
CA ILE A 52 -2.77 -8.74 13.06
C ILE A 52 -2.96 -9.41 14.43
N ASP A 53 -1.96 -9.27 15.30
CA ASP A 53 -1.96 -9.83 16.66
C ASP A 53 -2.18 -8.76 17.72
N PHE A 54 -3.02 -7.76 17.42
CA PHE A 54 -3.34 -6.77 18.44
C PHE A 54 -4.05 -7.46 19.62
N TYR A 55 -3.50 -7.28 20.83
CA TYR A 55 -3.86 -8.01 22.06
C TYR A 55 -3.57 -9.52 22.09
N GLY A 56 -2.79 -10.07 21.15
CA GLY A 56 -2.44 -11.50 21.14
C GLY A 56 -3.61 -12.44 20.83
N THR A 57 -4.69 -11.91 20.24
CA THR A 57 -5.91 -12.68 19.94
C THR A 57 -6.07 -13.02 18.46
N ASN A 58 -5.06 -12.72 17.61
CA ASN A 58 -5.14 -12.78 16.15
C ASN A 58 -6.36 -12.01 15.60
N GLN A 59 -6.83 -11.01 16.36
CA GLN A 59 -7.87 -10.08 15.97
C GLN A 59 -7.21 -8.83 15.39
N PRO A 60 -7.48 -8.51 14.12
CA PRO A 60 -6.94 -7.30 13.52
C PRO A 60 -7.42 -6.05 14.26
N TYR A 61 -6.56 -5.05 14.38
CA TYR A 61 -6.97 -3.72 14.81
C TYR A 61 -7.81 -3.02 13.73
N TRP A 62 -8.90 -2.39 14.15
CA TRP A 62 -9.75 -1.57 13.29
C TRP A 62 -9.95 -0.21 13.94
N GLY A 63 -9.69 0.86 13.19
CA GLY A 63 -10.05 2.19 13.60
C GLY A 63 -8.97 3.26 13.46
N PRO A 64 -9.30 4.49 13.87
CA PRO A 64 -8.52 5.70 13.60
C PRO A 64 -7.25 5.86 14.43
N GLY A 65 -7.12 5.11 15.52
CA GLY A 65 -6.13 5.44 16.54
C GLY A 65 -6.39 6.80 17.18
N ASP A 66 -7.66 7.14 17.44
CA ASP A 66 -8.12 8.40 18.05
C ASP A 66 -7.59 8.56 19.49
N VAL A 67 -6.32 8.85 19.59
CA VAL A 67 -5.62 9.20 20.83
C VAL A 67 -4.91 10.53 20.62
N PRO A 68 -4.53 11.23 21.71
CA PRO A 68 -3.88 12.53 21.59
C PRO A 68 -2.61 12.53 20.74
N ARG A 69 -1.90 11.39 20.61
CA ARG A 69 -0.67 11.26 19.82
C ARG A 69 -0.73 10.00 18.96
N PRO A 70 -1.47 10.01 17.83
CA PRO A 70 -1.73 8.80 17.03
C PRO A 70 -0.43 8.18 16.49
N TRP A 71 0.54 9.01 16.13
CA TRP A 71 1.87 8.60 15.64
C TRP A 71 2.75 7.88 16.68
N GLU A 72 2.35 7.91 17.95
CA GLU A 72 3.02 7.18 19.04
C GLU A 72 2.28 5.88 19.42
N LEU A 73 1.19 5.53 18.74
CA LEU A 73 0.52 4.23 18.92
C LEU A 73 1.34 3.10 18.32
N GLU A 74 1.47 1.97 19.04
CA GLU A 74 2.12 0.72 18.60
C GLU A 74 1.37 -0.02 17.48
N LEU A 75 0.54 0.70 16.73
CA LEU A 75 -0.30 0.24 15.64
C LEU A 75 0.13 0.91 14.32
N GLY A 76 1.45 0.97 14.10
CA GLY A 76 2.08 1.80 13.07
C GLY A 76 1.38 1.76 11.71
N ILE A 77 1.34 0.59 11.06
CA ILE A 77 0.77 0.48 9.71
C ILE A 77 -0.75 0.78 9.70
N PRO A 78 -1.61 0.11 10.48
CA PRO A 78 -3.05 0.33 10.37
C PRO A 78 -3.47 1.76 10.78
N VAL A 79 -2.80 2.38 11.75
CA VAL A 79 -3.07 3.80 12.08
C VAL A 79 -2.59 4.70 10.96
N GLY A 80 -1.38 4.51 10.43
CA GLY A 80 -0.88 5.29 9.30
C GLY A 80 -1.79 5.19 8.07
N VAL A 81 -2.31 4.00 7.78
CA VAL A 81 -3.30 3.79 6.70
C VAL A 81 -4.54 4.65 6.94
N TRP A 82 -5.19 4.51 8.08
CA TRP A 82 -6.41 5.28 8.37
C TRP A 82 -6.17 6.80 8.33
N ARG A 83 -5.05 7.21 8.90
CA ARG A 83 -4.72 8.62 9.14
C ARG A 83 -4.45 9.38 7.85
N GLU A 84 -4.11 8.69 6.76
CA GLU A 84 -3.87 9.32 5.46
C GLU A 84 -5.11 10.04 4.92
N ASP A 85 -6.32 9.48 5.11
CA ASP A 85 -7.59 10.14 4.75
C ASP A 85 -7.98 11.30 5.69
N VAL A 86 -7.43 11.32 6.90
CA VAL A 86 -7.76 12.32 7.93
C VAL A 86 -6.90 13.56 7.78
N TYR A 87 -5.62 13.38 7.53
CA TYR A 87 -4.64 14.46 7.52
C TYR A 87 -3.48 14.12 6.60
N ASP A 88 -3.18 15.03 5.67
CA ASP A 88 -2.02 14.91 4.80
C ASP A 88 -0.74 15.36 5.55
N PRO A 89 0.18 14.44 5.89
CA PRO A 89 1.36 14.79 6.67
C PRO A 89 2.37 15.65 5.93
N ILE A 90 2.43 15.67 4.60
CA ILE A 90 3.52 16.40 3.91
C ILE A 90 3.08 17.72 3.30
N TRP A 91 1.81 17.86 2.95
CA TRP A 91 1.21 19.09 2.42
C TRP A 91 0.39 19.83 3.48
N ARG A 92 0.04 19.14 4.59
CA ARG A 92 -0.81 19.66 5.67
C ARG A 92 -2.22 19.99 5.22
N PHE A 93 -2.69 19.28 4.21
CA PHE A 93 -4.09 19.30 3.86
C PHE A 93 -4.91 18.62 4.95
N SER A 94 -6.11 19.16 5.16
CA SER A 94 -7.08 18.68 6.14
C SER A 94 -8.48 18.83 5.56
N GLY A 95 -9.42 17.99 5.99
CA GLY A 95 -10.78 17.99 5.46
C GLY A 95 -10.79 17.62 3.97
N GLY A 96 -11.68 18.23 3.17
CA GLY A 96 -11.82 17.87 1.75
C GLY A 96 -10.60 18.17 0.86
N TYR A 97 -9.57 18.85 1.37
CA TYR A 97 -8.30 19.00 0.65
C TYR A 97 -7.34 17.84 0.87
N THR A 98 -7.54 16.99 1.89
CA THR A 98 -6.68 15.82 2.11
C THR A 98 -6.73 14.88 0.90
N THR A 99 -7.94 14.65 0.41
CA THR A 99 -8.25 13.67 -0.64
C THR A 99 -7.66 14.01 -2.00
N ILE A 100 -7.46 15.29 -2.37
CA ILE A 100 -6.94 15.65 -3.71
C ILE A 100 -5.57 15.03 -4.00
N SER A 101 -4.77 14.83 -2.95
CA SER A 101 -3.45 14.24 -3.04
C SER A 101 -3.46 12.70 -3.16
N HIS A 102 -4.64 12.07 -3.17
CA HIS A 102 -4.85 10.62 -3.27
C HIS A 102 -5.10 10.17 -4.72
N PHE A 103 -5.31 11.13 -5.62
CA PHE A 103 -5.50 10.90 -7.04
C PHE A 103 -4.18 10.97 -7.79
N TRP A 104 -4.02 10.07 -8.75
CA TRP A 104 -2.94 10.13 -9.74
C TRP A 104 -3.41 9.41 -10.99
N SER A 105 -3.25 10.04 -12.15
CA SER A 105 -3.49 9.39 -13.43
C SER A 105 -2.15 9.11 -14.09
N ALA A 106 -1.74 7.84 -14.12
CA ALA A 106 -0.49 7.44 -14.74
C ALA A 106 -0.43 7.84 -16.22
N ASP A 107 -1.58 7.91 -16.91
CA ASP A 107 -1.68 8.34 -18.31
C ASP A 107 -1.30 9.80 -18.53
N ASN A 108 -1.40 10.64 -17.51
CA ASN A 108 -1.01 12.05 -17.61
C ASN A 108 0.47 12.27 -17.27
N GLY A 109 1.14 11.26 -16.70
CA GLY A 109 2.54 11.28 -16.33
C GLY A 109 2.78 11.43 -14.84
N ASP A 110 4.01 11.16 -14.41
CA ASP A 110 4.42 11.13 -13.00
C ASP A 110 4.29 12.49 -12.31
N ASP A 111 4.62 13.57 -13.02
CA ASP A 111 4.65 14.92 -12.46
C ASP A 111 3.40 15.74 -12.84
N ALA A 112 2.38 15.09 -13.42
CA ALA A 112 1.14 15.74 -13.75
C ALA A 112 0.37 16.14 -12.50
N TRP A 113 -0.09 17.38 -12.45
CA TRP A 113 -0.91 17.85 -11.35
C TRP A 113 -2.27 17.14 -11.36
N THR A 114 -2.83 16.95 -10.17
CA THR A 114 -4.22 16.58 -10.00
C THR A 114 -5.07 17.84 -10.11
N ASP A 115 -5.88 17.88 -11.16
CA ASP A 115 -6.89 18.91 -11.41
C ASP A 115 -8.26 18.26 -11.40
N PHE A 116 -9.18 18.83 -10.64
CA PHE A 116 -10.58 18.40 -10.64
C PHE A 116 -11.39 19.25 -11.62
N THR A 117 -12.13 18.57 -12.50
CA THR A 117 -13.04 19.20 -13.46
C THR A 117 -14.13 19.98 -12.71
N GLY A 118 -14.09 21.32 -12.79
CA GLY A 118 -15.07 22.19 -12.11
C GLY A 118 -14.48 23.49 -11.54
N GLY A 119 -13.15 23.64 -11.50
CA GLY A 119 -12.48 24.91 -11.22
C GLY A 119 -12.58 25.42 -9.77
N ILE A 120 -13.04 24.58 -8.84
CA ILE A 120 -13.16 24.95 -7.41
C ILE A 120 -11.86 24.68 -6.65
N THR A 121 -11.04 23.73 -7.10
CA THR A 121 -9.73 23.43 -6.51
C THR A 121 -8.60 23.89 -7.44
N THR A 122 -7.49 24.31 -6.85
CA THR A 122 -6.25 24.55 -7.59
C THR A 122 -5.60 23.23 -7.97
N SER A 123 -4.72 23.24 -8.96
CA SER A 123 -3.81 22.14 -9.25
C SER A 123 -3.04 21.74 -7.99
N ASN A 124 -3.11 20.46 -7.61
CA ASN A 124 -2.40 19.94 -6.44
C ASN A 124 -1.46 18.78 -6.81
N PRO A 125 -0.41 18.53 -6.02
CA PRO A 125 0.47 17.41 -6.26
C PRO A 125 -0.29 16.08 -6.13
N ASN A 126 0.08 15.12 -6.97
CA ASN A 126 -0.61 13.84 -7.10
C ASN A 126 -0.13 12.80 -6.06
N ALA A 127 -0.83 11.67 -5.99
CA ALA A 127 -0.51 10.56 -5.08
C ALA A 127 0.87 9.94 -5.30
N TRP A 128 1.34 9.90 -6.55
CA TRP A 128 2.68 9.39 -6.86
C TRP A 128 3.78 10.29 -6.28
N GLU A 129 3.67 11.59 -6.46
CA GLU A 129 4.59 12.56 -5.86
C GLU A 129 4.57 12.50 -4.32
N LYS A 130 3.37 12.29 -3.75
CA LYS A 130 3.19 12.04 -2.32
C LYS A 130 3.94 10.80 -1.84
N ALA A 131 3.76 9.69 -2.53
CA ALA A 131 4.44 8.43 -2.24
C ALA A 131 5.97 8.55 -2.36
N ARG A 132 6.48 9.22 -3.40
CA ARG A 132 7.93 9.47 -3.54
C ARG A 132 8.50 10.21 -2.33
N ARG A 133 7.79 11.21 -1.81
CA ARG A 133 8.28 12.00 -0.66
C ARG A 133 8.25 11.22 0.65
N PHE A 134 7.21 10.41 0.89
CA PHE A 134 7.18 9.50 2.03
C PHE A 134 8.34 8.49 1.99
N TYR A 135 8.60 7.89 0.83
CA TYR A 135 9.62 6.85 0.72
C TYR A 135 11.04 7.44 0.77
N PHE A 136 11.33 8.45 -0.07
CA PHE A 136 12.70 8.95 -0.27
C PHE A 136 13.13 10.01 0.72
N GLY A 137 12.22 10.64 1.47
CA GLY A 137 12.56 11.60 2.52
C GLY A 137 13.58 12.68 2.10
N GLY A 138 14.41 13.09 3.05
CA GLY A 138 15.60 13.91 2.84
C GLY A 138 15.32 15.22 2.09
N ASP A 139 16.10 15.49 1.05
CA ASP A 139 15.94 16.68 0.20
C ASP A 139 14.58 16.74 -0.50
N ARG A 140 13.90 15.60 -0.69
CA ARG A 140 12.54 15.60 -1.23
C ARG A 140 11.51 16.13 -0.24
N LEU A 141 11.86 16.31 1.03
CA LEU A 141 11.03 17.02 2.01
C LEU A 141 11.41 18.49 2.16
N ALA A 142 12.50 18.94 1.51
CA ALA A 142 12.93 20.32 1.59
C ALA A 142 12.05 21.25 0.72
N GLY A 143 11.83 22.47 1.21
CA GLY A 143 11.20 23.54 0.42
C GLY A 143 9.72 23.33 0.10
N LEU A 144 9.04 22.42 0.80
CA LEU A 144 7.61 22.19 0.62
C LEU A 144 6.82 23.49 0.85
N PRO A 145 5.99 23.92 -0.12
CA PRO A 145 5.14 25.10 0.03
C PRO A 145 4.13 24.81 1.13
N ARG A 146 4.21 25.56 2.23
CA ARG A 146 3.34 25.39 3.39
C ARG A 146 2.79 26.72 3.83
N PRO A 147 1.57 26.76 4.38
CA PRO A 147 0.92 28.00 4.80
C PRO A 147 1.70 28.80 5.87
N PHE A 148 2.76 28.24 6.49
CA PHE A 148 3.43 28.87 7.63
C PHE A 148 4.98 28.83 7.65
N SER A 149 5.66 28.21 6.66
CA SER A 149 7.14 28.26 6.43
C SER A 149 7.61 27.11 5.54
N ASN A 150 8.74 27.25 4.83
CA ASN A 150 9.47 26.11 4.25
C ASN A 150 9.86 25.12 5.36
N GLY A 151 9.28 23.91 5.34
CA GLY A 151 9.63 22.81 6.22
C GLY A 151 10.69 21.90 5.59
N THR A 152 11.27 21.02 6.40
CA THR A 152 12.28 20.01 5.98
C THR A 152 11.86 18.58 6.35
N GLY A 153 10.59 18.36 6.73
CA GLY A 153 10.11 17.09 7.28
C GLY A 153 8.60 16.94 7.17
N ILE A 154 8.05 15.77 7.49
CA ILE A 154 6.60 15.53 7.55
C ILE A 154 6.00 16.12 8.83
N ASN A 155 4.73 16.52 8.78
CA ASN A 155 3.99 17.09 9.90
C ASN A 155 3.18 16.00 10.59
N LEU A 156 3.45 15.78 11.87
CA LEU A 156 2.73 14.82 12.71
C LEU A 156 1.79 15.62 13.59
N ASP A 157 0.49 15.38 13.48
CA ASP A 157 -0.51 15.97 14.35
C ASP A 157 -0.60 15.25 15.71
N GLY A 158 -1.06 15.97 16.73
CA GLY A 158 -1.25 15.46 18.08
C GLY A 158 -0.83 16.43 19.19
N ASP A 159 -1.07 16.02 20.43
CA ASP A 159 -0.79 16.78 21.65
C ASP A 159 0.65 16.57 22.13
N TYR A 160 1.60 17.25 21.50
CA TYR A 160 3.02 17.18 21.86
C TYR A 160 3.39 18.20 22.95
N ARG A 161 4.51 17.95 23.63
CA ARG A 161 5.08 18.86 24.64
C ARG A 161 6.57 19.04 24.38
N TYR A 162 7.05 20.26 24.54
CA TYR A 162 8.47 20.58 24.43
C TYR A 162 8.93 21.48 25.59
N THR A 163 10.17 21.29 26.02
CA THR A 163 10.75 22.05 27.13
C THR A 163 11.20 23.43 26.66
N VAL A 164 10.71 24.49 27.30
CA VAL A 164 11.14 25.87 27.03
C VAL A 164 12.25 26.30 27.98
N SER A 165 12.16 25.84 29.24
CA SER A 165 13.16 26.05 30.29
C SER A 165 12.99 24.98 31.36
N LYS A 166 13.95 24.85 32.27
CA LYS A 166 13.95 23.81 33.32
C LYS A 166 12.61 23.77 34.07
N GLY A 167 11.86 22.69 33.90
CA GLY A 167 10.57 22.46 34.55
C GLY A 167 9.36 23.16 33.90
N LYS A 168 9.53 23.87 32.78
CA LYS A 168 8.44 24.49 32.02
C LYS A 168 8.33 23.89 30.63
N TYR A 169 7.10 23.52 30.27
CA TYR A 169 6.77 22.93 28.97
C TYR A 169 5.68 23.74 28.30
N ASN A 170 5.77 23.84 26.97
CA ASN A 170 4.68 24.31 26.12
C ASN A 170 4.01 23.12 25.45
N LYS A 171 2.77 23.32 24.99
CA LYS A 171 2.04 22.37 24.15
C LYS A 171 2.20 22.73 22.69
N ALA A 172 2.16 21.71 21.84
CA ALA A 172 2.10 21.85 20.39
C ALA A 172 1.02 20.90 19.86
N ASN A 173 0.32 21.33 18.81
CA ASN A 173 -0.67 20.52 18.10
C ASN A 173 -0.06 19.71 16.96
N PHE A 174 1.16 20.08 16.54
CA PHE A 174 1.89 19.36 15.51
C PHE A 174 3.41 19.47 15.75
N ILE A 175 4.14 18.50 15.22
CA ILE A 175 5.60 18.53 15.09
C ILE A 175 6.01 18.30 13.65
N ASP A 176 7.08 18.95 13.20
CA ASP A 176 7.75 18.56 11.96
C ASP A 176 8.89 17.60 12.27
N VAL A 177 8.90 16.45 11.60
CA VAL A 177 9.93 15.43 11.72
C VAL A 177 10.60 15.19 10.37
N SER A 178 11.90 15.44 10.31
CA SER A 178 12.73 15.13 9.14
C SER A 178 13.40 13.76 9.29
N TYR A 179 13.53 13.05 8.18
CA TYR A 179 14.22 11.76 8.08
C TYR A 179 14.81 11.62 6.68
N ASN A 180 15.84 10.78 6.51
CA ASN A 180 16.52 10.65 5.23
C ASN A 180 15.73 9.81 4.22
N SER A 181 15.14 8.70 4.65
CA SER A 181 14.24 7.85 3.85
C SER A 181 13.42 6.96 4.79
N LEU A 182 12.32 6.39 4.32
CA LEU A 182 11.56 5.38 5.07
C LEU A 182 12.46 4.23 5.52
N CYS A 183 13.40 3.83 4.67
CA CYS A 183 14.31 2.74 4.96
C CYS A 183 15.27 3.07 6.11
N ASP A 184 15.85 4.27 6.10
CA ASP A 184 16.71 4.79 7.19
C ASP A 184 15.92 4.91 8.51
N LEU A 185 14.66 5.33 8.40
CA LEU A 185 13.75 5.52 9.53
C LEU A 185 13.44 4.19 10.25
N ILE A 186 13.21 3.11 9.51
CA ILE A 186 12.96 1.77 10.10
C ILE A 186 14.25 1.10 10.56
N ALA A 187 15.30 1.11 9.72
CA ALA A 187 16.52 0.33 9.95
C ALA A 187 17.47 1.00 10.94
N ASN A 188 17.82 2.27 10.69
CA ASN A 188 18.78 3.01 11.50
C ASN A 188 18.10 3.85 12.59
N ARG A 189 16.77 4.00 12.52
CA ARG A 189 15.96 4.70 13.53
C ARG A 189 16.34 6.18 13.67
N ASN A 190 16.66 6.80 12.54
CA ASN A 190 17.11 8.18 12.48
C ASN A 190 15.96 9.10 12.07
N SER A 191 15.58 10.01 12.97
CA SER A 191 14.76 11.16 12.62
C SER A 191 14.96 12.29 13.62
N THR A 192 14.66 13.52 13.20
CA THR A 192 14.80 14.69 14.06
C THR A 192 13.58 15.58 13.99
N ILE A 193 13.13 16.07 15.13
CA ILE A 193 12.14 17.12 15.23
C ILE A 193 12.78 18.45 14.83
N THR A 194 12.23 19.10 13.82
CA THR A 194 12.73 20.38 13.29
C THR A 194 11.89 21.57 13.70
N ALA A 195 10.63 21.36 14.07
CA ALA A 195 9.74 22.42 14.55
C ALA A 195 8.57 21.89 15.38
N TYR A 196 8.05 22.75 16.25
CA TYR A 196 6.76 22.56 16.92
C TYR A 196 5.78 23.63 16.44
N TYR A 197 4.52 23.25 16.24
CA TYR A 197 3.45 24.13 15.81
C TYR A 197 2.34 24.17 16.85
N TYR A 198 1.87 25.37 17.15
CA TYR A 198 0.73 25.62 18.02
C TYR A 198 -0.33 26.37 17.23
N ILE A 199 -1.57 25.94 17.37
CA ILE A 199 -2.73 26.62 16.80
C ILE A 199 -3.59 27.08 17.98
N ASP A 200 -3.89 28.38 18.02
CA ASP A 200 -5.02 28.88 18.78
C ASP A 200 -6.12 29.43 17.90
N LEU A 201 -7.18 29.88 18.56
CA LEU A 201 -8.41 30.35 17.94
C LEU A 201 -8.20 31.48 16.92
N LEU A 202 -7.08 32.21 16.99
CA LEU A 202 -6.83 33.42 16.21
C LEU A 202 -5.47 33.42 15.49
N SER A 203 -4.58 32.49 15.80
CA SER A 203 -3.21 32.47 15.29
C SER A 203 -2.61 31.06 15.25
N ALA A 204 -1.80 30.81 14.22
CA ALA A 204 -0.87 29.69 14.20
C ALA A 204 0.53 30.25 14.47
N SER A 205 1.25 29.65 15.43
CA SER A 205 2.65 30.00 15.71
C SER A 205 3.57 28.80 15.49
N LYS A 206 4.79 29.09 15.03
CA LYS A 206 5.85 28.11 14.80
C LYS A 206 7.01 28.40 15.74
N THR A 207 7.47 27.37 16.44
CA THR A 207 8.74 27.41 17.17
C THR A 207 9.74 26.50 16.44
N THR A 208 10.86 27.09 16.00
CA THR A 208 12.01 26.35 15.43
C THR A 208 13.11 26.29 16.45
N PHE A 209 13.90 25.22 16.40
CA PHE A 209 15.11 25.13 17.22
C PHE A 209 16.32 25.66 16.46
N SER A 210 17.30 26.16 17.22
CA SER A 210 18.64 26.40 16.71
C SER A 210 19.38 25.10 16.39
N GLN A 211 18.97 23.96 16.96
CA GLN A 211 19.49 22.62 16.71
C GLN A 211 18.33 21.61 16.69
N PRO A 212 18.23 20.71 15.69
CA PRO A 212 17.20 19.68 15.66
C PRO A 212 17.22 18.79 16.91
N GLU A 213 16.06 18.39 17.41
CA GLU A 213 15.91 17.48 18.56
C GLU A 213 15.77 16.04 18.05
N ASP A 214 16.44 15.06 18.67
CA ASP A 214 16.27 13.64 18.32
C ASP A 214 14.84 13.20 18.65
N PHE A 215 14.15 12.59 17.69
CA PHE A 215 12.78 12.10 17.89
C PHE A 215 12.71 10.86 18.79
N ASN A 216 13.87 10.31 19.20
CA ASN A 216 14.08 9.03 19.86
C ASN A 216 14.02 7.85 18.89
N SER A 217 14.93 6.88 19.05
CA SER A 217 15.08 5.76 18.13
C SER A 217 13.87 4.82 18.09
N GLN A 218 13.21 4.56 19.22
CA GLN A 218 12.00 3.71 19.25
C GLN A 218 10.85 4.40 18.52
N ARG A 219 10.65 5.70 18.77
CA ARG A 219 9.64 6.52 18.09
C ARG A 219 9.94 6.69 16.60
N SER A 220 11.21 6.83 16.23
CA SER A 220 11.64 6.88 14.83
C SER A 220 11.28 5.59 14.09
N ARG A 221 11.56 4.43 14.68
CA ARG A 221 11.16 3.14 14.08
C ARG A 221 9.64 3.03 13.95
N LEU A 222 8.91 3.41 14.99
CA LEU A 222 7.44 3.40 14.97
C LEU A 222 6.90 4.34 13.89
N LEU A 223 7.42 5.55 13.78
CA LEU A 223 7.10 6.50 12.72
C LEU A 223 7.36 5.89 11.34
N GLY A 224 8.42 5.11 11.18
CA GLY A 224 8.68 4.35 9.96
C GLY A 224 7.51 3.45 9.57
N PHE A 225 6.91 2.74 10.53
CA PHE A 225 5.73 1.91 10.24
C PHE A 225 4.46 2.72 10.00
N HIS A 226 4.30 3.90 10.61
CA HIS A 226 3.23 4.84 10.24
C HIS A 226 3.39 5.33 8.80
N VAL A 227 4.60 5.79 8.42
CA VAL A 227 4.91 6.22 7.06
C VAL A 227 4.70 5.08 6.04
N LEU A 228 5.05 3.84 6.38
CA LEU A 228 4.72 2.68 5.57
C LEU A 228 3.19 2.49 5.43
N GLY A 229 2.42 2.74 6.48
CA GLY A 229 0.96 2.76 6.43
C GLY A 229 0.41 3.80 5.44
N HIS A 230 0.91 5.04 5.49
CA HIS A 230 0.55 6.08 4.52
C HIS A 230 0.92 5.71 3.07
N LEU A 231 2.09 5.10 2.85
CA LEU A 231 2.46 4.59 1.52
C LEU A 231 1.53 3.48 1.01
N LEU A 232 1.19 2.54 1.89
CA LEU A 232 0.29 1.44 1.55
C LEU A 232 -1.12 1.94 1.27
N HIS A 233 -1.58 2.95 2.01
CA HIS A 233 -2.83 3.65 1.74
C HIS A 233 -2.87 4.18 0.31
N LEU A 234 -1.91 5.04 -0.06
CA LEU A 234 -1.83 5.62 -1.40
C LEU A 234 -1.68 4.56 -2.51
N LEU A 235 -0.99 3.45 -2.21
CA LEU A 235 -0.89 2.33 -3.15
C LEU A 235 -2.26 1.66 -3.36
N THR A 236 -3.02 1.47 -2.28
CA THR A 236 -4.37 0.90 -2.35
C THR A 236 -5.41 1.87 -2.92
N ASP A 237 -5.25 3.17 -2.75
CA ASP A 237 -6.01 4.21 -3.47
C ASP A 237 -5.86 4.06 -4.99
N GLY A 238 -4.67 3.68 -5.46
CA GLY A 238 -4.44 3.35 -6.87
C GLY A 238 -5.27 2.17 -7.39
N SER A 239 -5.99 1.44 -6.52
CA SER A 239 -6.93 0.37 -6.90
C SER A 239 -8.37 0.84 -7.09
N VAL A 240 -8.64 2.13 -6.88
CA VAL A 240 -9.95 2.75 -7.04
C VAL A 240 -9.99 3.43 -8.41
N PRO A 241 -10.86 3.01 -9.35
CA PRO A 241 -10.91 3.61 -10.68
C PRO A 241 -11.05 5.14 -10.65
N ALA A 242 -11.86 5.69 -9.75
CA ALA A 242 -12.00 7.13 -9.60
C ALA A 242 -10.68 7.86 -9.30
N HIS A 243 -9.78 7.21 -8.55
CA HIS A 243 -8.48 7.79 -8.19
C HIS A 243 -7.52 7.85 -9.38
N THR A 244 -7.74 7.01 -10.40
CA THR A 244 -6.93 6.97 -11.63
C THR A 244 -7.46 7.90 -12.72
N HIS A 245 -8.76 8.19 -12.69
CA HIS A 245 -9.42 9.13 -13.60
C HIS A 245 -9.41 10.59 -13.11
N ARG A 246 -8.94 10.84 -11.86
CA ARG A 246 -9.08 12.14 -11.17
C ARG A 246 -10.55 12.55 -11.01
N ASP A 247 -11.39 11.54 -10.83
CA ASP A 247 -12.83 11.69 -10.73
C ASP A 247 -13.20 12.11 -9.32
N THR A 248 -13.66 13.35 -9.14
CA THR A 248 -13.97 13.88 -7.82
C THR A 248 -15.34 13.42 -7.38
N HIS A 249 -15.37 12.62 -6.32
CA HIS A 249 -16.61 12.13 -5.74
C HIS A 249 -16.69 12.55 -4.28
N VAL A 250 -17.49 13.58 -3.99
CA VAL A 250 -17.67 14.06 -2.62
C VAL A 250 -18.83 13.31 -1.97
N CYS A 251 -18.52 12.33 -1.13
CA CYS A 251 -19.53 11.74 -0.27
C CYS A 251 -19.71 12.55 1.03
N PRO A 252 -20.95 12.79 1.53
CA PRO A 252 -22.26 12.35 0.99
C PRO A 252 -22.96 13.41 0.10
N ILE A 253 -22.26 14.46 -0.35
CA ILE A 253 -22.87 15.62 -1.04
C ILE A 253 -23.12 15.32 -2.53
N GLY A 254 -23.72 14.17 -2.82
CA GLY A 254 -24.00 13.70 -4.18
C GLY A 254 -22.73 13.34 -4.96
N ASP A 255 -22.85 12.37 -5.87
CA ASP A 255 -21.74 11.88 -6.70
C ASP A 255 -20.68 11.04 -5.97
N GLY A 256 -21.10 10.16 -5.05
CA GLY A 256 -20.18 9.16 -4.50
C GLY A 256 -19.75 8.15 -5.59
N ASP A 257 -18.46 7.79 -5.63
CA ASP A 257 -17.98 6.78 -6.56
C ASP A 257 -18.59 5.42 -6.23
N THR A 258 -19.17 4.79 -7.26
CA THR A 258 -19.97 3.57 -7.11
C THR A 258 -19.11 2.39 -6.66
N TYR A 259 -17.88 2.28 -7.16
CA TYR A 259 -16.96 1.19 -6.81
C TYR A 259 -16.50 1.31 -5.36
N GLU A 260 -15.96 2.47 -5.01
CA GLU A 260 -15.46 2.81 -3.70
C GLU A 260 -16.52 2.63 -2.62
N THR A 261 -17.71 3.22 -2.84
CA THR A 261 -18.83 3.13 -1.91
C THR A 261 -19.26 1.67 -1.70
N ALA A 262 -19.26 0.87 -2.78
CA ALA A 262 -19.61 -0.54 -2.68
C ALA A 262 -18.59 -1.34 -1.88
N MET A 263 -17.29 -1.10 -2.08
CA MET A 263 -16.23 -1.81 -1.35
C MET A 263 -16.31 -1.60 0.15
N GLY A 264 -16.71 -0.41 0.58
CA GLY A 264 -16.84 -0.02 1.99
C GLY A 264 -18.12 -0.46 2.69
N ARG A 265 -19.10 -1.05 2.00
CA ARG A 265 -20.46 -1.32 2.52
C ARG A 265 -20.96 -2.73 2.23
N ASN A 266 -22.01 -3.16 2.93
CA ASN A 266 -22.70 -4.44 2.68
C ASN A 266 -23.86 -4.33 1.69
N ASP A 267 -24.36 -3.11 1.47
CA ASP A 267 -25.55 -2.86 0.66
C ASP A 267 -25.30 -1.66 -0.25
N PHE A 268 -25.70 -1.80 -1.51
CA PHE A 268 -25.62 -0.78 -2.54
C PHE A 268 -26.70 0.30 -2.38
N ILE A 269 -27.65 0.12 -1.45
CA ILE A 269 -28.89 0.93 -1.34
C ILE A 269 -28.76 2.13 -0.39
N ASP A 270 -27.89 2.09 0.62
CA ASP A 270 -27.76 3.19 1.60
C ASP A 270 -26.51 4.03 1.29
N LEU A 271 -26.69 5.07 0.48
CA LEU A 271 -25.65 6.05 0.11
C LEU A 271 -25.44 7.15 1.18
N GLY A 272 -26.16 7.12 2.32
CA GLY A 272 -26.34 8.29 3.19
C GLY A 272 -25.20 8.65 4.14
N ASP A 273 -24.28 7.73 4.48
CA ASP A 273 -23.24 7.98 5.48
C ASP A 273 -21.92 7.23 5.20
N CYS A 274 -20.98 7.92 4.55
CA CYS A 274 -19.58 7.50 4.34
C CYS A 274 -18.63 7.86 5.48
N THR A 275 -19.18 8.08 6.66
CA THR A 275 -18.37 8.45 7.83
C THR A 275 -18.44 7.40 8.91
N LYS A 276 -19.30 6.38 8.73
CA LYS A 276 -19.60 5.39 9.77
C LYS A 276 -18.88 4.07 9.52
N PRO A 277 -17.91 3.69 10.39
CA PRO A 277 -17.21 2.43 10.32
C PRO A 277 -18.15 1.23 10.20
N GLN A 278 -17.89 0.38 9.19
CA GLN A 278 -18.62 -0.85 8.96
C GLN A 278 -17.79 -2.05 9.42
N THR A 279 -18.42 -3.00 10.12
CA THR A 279 -17.75 -4.24 10.55
C THR A 279 -17.88 -5.38 9.54
N SER A 280 -18.83 -5.25 8.61
CA SER A 280 -19.01 -6.11 7.46
C SER A 280 -19.07 -5.22 6.23
N PHE A 281 -18.40 -5.57 5.15
CA PHE A 281 -18.39 -4.79 3.91
C PHE A 281 -17.90 -5.64 2.73
N LEU A 282 -18.23 -5.24 1.49
CA LEU A 282 -18.04 -6.05 0.29
C LEU A 282 -16.58 -6.42 0.04
N ALA A 283 -15.63 -5.51 0.34
CA ALA A 283 -14.20 -5.80 0.18
C ALA A 283 -13.75 -7.07 0.92
N GLN A 284 -14.48 -7.51 1.96
CA GLN A 284 -14.18 -8.74 2.71
C GLN A 284 -14.34 -10.03 1.90
N ASN A 285 -14.90 -9.97 0.69
CA ASN A 285 -14.94 -11.10 -0.23
C ASN A 285 -13.56 -11.43 -0.82
N TRP A 286 -12.63 -10.46 -0.85
CA TRP A 286 -11.28 -10.63 -1.38
C TRP A 286 -10.27 -10.72 -0.25
N THR A 287 -9.68 -11.90 -0.10
CA THR A 287 -8.80 -12.25 1.01
C THR A 287 -7.41 -12.63 0.50
N ALA A 288 -6.49 -12.86 1.41
CA ALA A 288 -5.22 -13.51 1.17
C ALA A 288 -5.37 -14.87 0.44
N ILE A 289 -6.51 -15.55 0.57
CA ILE A 289 -6.77 -16.81 -0.14
C ILE A 289 -7.09 -16.54 -1.60
N THR A 290 -8.03 -15.63 -1.88
CA THR A 290 -8.45 -15.30 -3.26
C THR A 290 -7.30 -14.66 -4.02
N ALA A 291 -6.56 -13.76 -3.39
CA ALA A 291 -5.37 -13.13 -3.97
C ALA A 291 -4.32 -14.18 -4.40
N ALA A 292 -4.15 -15.24 -3.60
CA ALA A 292 -3.22 -16.33 -3.91
C ALA A 292 -3.68 -17.25 -5.05
N THR A 293 -4.93 -17.15 -5.50
CA THR A 293 -5.40 -17.81 -6.73
C THR A 293 -5.01 -17.04 -8.00
N GLN A 294 -4.72 -15.74 -7.88
CA GLN A 294 -4.42 -14.85 -9.01
C GLN A 294 -2.94 -14.55 -9.21
N GLY A 295 -2.10 -14.93 -8.26
CA GLY A 295 -0.66 -14.91 -8.44
C GLY A 295 0.12 -14.94 -7.14
N GLY A 296 1.45 -14.91 -7.24
CA GLY A 296 2.36 -14.65 -6.12
C GLY A 296 2.77 -13.16 -6.02
N LEU A 297 3.78 -12.88 -5.20
CA LEU A 297 4.40 -11.55 -4.99
C LEU A 297 5.07 -11.02 -6.28
N LEU A 298 5.03 -9.72 -6.54
CA LEU A 298 5.70 -9.10 -7.70
C LEU A 298 7.22 -9.08 -7.52
N LEU A 299 7.84 -10.25 -7.60
CA LEU A 299 9.22 -10.47 -7.21
C LEU A 299 10.24 -9.79 -8.16
N GLU A 300 9.81 -9.25 -9.29
CA GLU A 300 10.62 -8.41 -10.17
C GLU A 300 11.07 -7.10 -9.52
N VAL A 301 10.29 -6.55 -8.57
CA VAL A 301 10.61 -5.25 -7.93
C VAL A 301 11.94 -5.29 -7.20
N PHE A 302 12.36 -6.46 -6.72
CA PHE A 302 13.61 -6.63 -5.99
C PHE A 302 14.85 -6.48 -6.89
N SER A 303 14.67 -6.57 -8.21
CA SER A 303 15.73 -6.37 -9.18
C SER A 303 15.84 -4.93 -9.69
N MET A 304 14.93 -4.05 -9.27
CA MET A 304 14.85 -2.66 -9.73
C MET A 304 15.58 -1.71 -8.77
N PRO A 305 16.07 -0.55 -9.25
CA PRO A 305 16.38 0.59 -8.40
C PRO A 305 15.18 0.98 -7.52
N ASP A 306 15.40 1.62 -6.38
CA ASP A 306 14.31 1.87 -5.42
C ASP A 306 13.18 2.74 -5.99
N GLU A 307 13.50 3.79 -6.75
CA GLU A 307 12.52 4.66 -7.41
C GLU A 307 11.72 3.92 -8.47
N ASP A 308 12.41 3.05 -9.19
CA ASP A 308 11.79 2.15 -10.14
C ASP A 308 10.85 1.18 -9.42
N ALA A 309 11.32 0.43 -8.42
CA ALA A 309 10.50 -0.54 -7.68
C ALA A 309 9.21 0.11 -7.15
N LEU A 310 9.33 1.27 -6.53
CA LEU A 310 8.20 2.05 -6.02
C LEU A 310 7.25 2.45 -7.16
N ARG A 311 7.78 3.01 -8.26
CA ARG A 311 6.98 3.42 -9.41
C ARG A 311 6.25 2.26 -10.05
N TYR A 312 6.89 1.10 -10.18
CA TYR A 312 6.28 -0.08 -10.79
C TYR A 312 5.04 -0.54 -10.02
N MET A 313 5.13 -0.59 -8.68
CA MET A 313 4.00 -0.99 -7.84
C MET A 313 2.82 -0.02 -7.98
N PHE A 314 3.09 1.29 -7.90
CA PHE A 314 2.05 2.32 -8.08
C PHE A 314 1.49 2.32 -9.51
N TYR A 315 2.35 2.36 -10.53
CA TYR A 315 1.96 2.43 -11.94
C TYR A 315 1.11 1.24 -12.36
N THR A 316 1.49 0.02 -11.99
CA THR A 316 0.74 -1.18 -12.39
C THR A 316 -0.61 -1.28 -11.69
N MET A 317 -0.70 -0.89 -10.41
CA MET A 317 -1.98 -0.82 -9.70
C MET A 317 -2.89 0.22 -10.36
N ASN A 318 -2.36 1.43 -10.59
CA ASN A 318 -3.07 2.53 -11.23
C ASN A 318 -3.60 2.16 -12.62
N GLN A 319 -2.76 1.57 -13.46
CA GLN A 319 -3.17 1.18 -14.80
C GLN A 319 -4.26 0.10 -14.78
N LEU A 320 -4.12 -0.94 -13.95
CA LEU A 320 -5.17 -1.95 -13.84
C LEU A 320 -6.52 -1.36 -13.39
N ALA A 321 -6.53 -0.36 -12.51
CA ALA A 321 -7.74 0.35 -12.13
C ALA A 321 -8.27 1.27 -13.26
N ASN A 322 -7.38 1.89 -14.03
CA ASN A 322 -7.71 2.77 -15.16
C ASN A 322 -8.44 2.04 -16.31
N HIS A 323 -8.29 0.72 -16.43
CA HIS A 323 -9.11 -0.11 -17.31
C HIS A 323 -10.61 0.05 -17.04
N PHE A 324 -10.98 0.16 -15.76
CA PHE A 324 -12.35 0.30 -15.34
C PHE A 324 -12.76 1.77 -15.38
N GLY A 325 -13.97 2.03 -15.87
CA GLY A 325 -14.58 3.35 -15.81
C GLY A 325 -15.11 3.67 -14.42
N THR A 326 -15.70 4.86 -14.31
CA THR A 326 -16.42 5.38 -13.14
C THR A 326 -17.79 5.88 -13.59
N ASN A 327 -18.50 6.60 -12.72
CA ASN A 327 -19.75 7.26 -13.09
C ASN A 327 -19.56 8.31 -14.20
N ASP A 328 -18.38 8.93 -14.24
CA ASP A 328 -18.11 10.13 -15.05
C ASP A 328 -17.05 9.93 -16.12
N PHE A 329 -16.16 8.94 -15.95
CA PHE A 329 -15.05 8.67 -16.85
C PHE A 329 -15.08 7.26 -17.40
N ALA A 330 -14.84 7.12 -18.70
CA ALA A 330 -14.65 5.81 -19.31
C ALA A 330 -13.24 5.30 -18.99
N GLY A 331 -13.13 4.02 -18.67
CA GLY A 331 -11.86 3.33 -18.53
C GLY A 331 -11.20 3.08 -19.88
N ASN A 332 -9.90 2.83 -19.85
CA ASN A 332 -9.10 2.60 -21.05
C ASN A 332 -7.86 1.71 -20.79
N ASP A 333 -7.27 1.24 -21.88
CA ASP A 333 -6.07 0.38 -21.87
C ASP A 333 -4.82 1.14 -22.38
N ASP A 334 -4.85 2.47 -22.38
CA ASP A 334 -3.77 3.29 -22.91
C ASP A 334 -2.56 3.26 -21.95
N LEU A 335 -1.35 3.25 -22.52
CA LEU A 335 -0.09 3.26 -21.76
C LEU A 335 0.85 4.36 -22.29
N PRO A 336 0.46 5.65 -22.29
CA PRO A 336 1.24 6.72 -22.93
C PRO A 336 2.50 7.11 -22.15
N ASN A 337 2.49 6.92 -20.83
CA ASN A 337 3.55 7.39 -19.91
C ASN A 337 4.25 6.24 -19.18
N GLY A 338 4.27 5.08 -19.80
CA GLY A 338 4.97 3.92 -19.30
C GLY A 338 4.60 2.69 -20.09
N SER A 339 5.20 1.58 -19.74
CA SER A 339 4.76 0.28 -20.21
C SER A 339 5.07 -0.74 -19.13
N SER A 340 4.16 -1.68 -18.97
CA SER A 340 4.34 -2.83 -18.10
C SER A 340 3.72 -4.00 -18.83
N MET A 341 4.50 -5.03 -19.17
CA MET A 341 3.86 -6.17 -19.82
C MET A 341 2.91 -6.89 -18.87
N LEU A 342 3.07 -6.79 -17.54
CA LEU A 342 2.07 -7.28 -16.59
C LEU A 342 0.71 -6.67 -16.91
N VAL A 343 0.68 -5.34 -17.07
CA VAL A 343 -0.53 -4.61 -17.43
C VAL A 343 -0.99 -4.97 -18.84
N SER A 344 -0.12 -4.84 -19.85
CA SER A 344 -0.49 -5.11 -21.26
C SER A 344 -1.04 -6.51 -21.47
N ALA A 345 -0.45 -7.51 -20.82
CA ALA A 345 -0.94 -8.87 -20.92
C ALA A 345 -2.21 -9.10 -20.10
N ARG A 346 -2.37 -8.41 -18.97
CA ARG A 346 -3.63 -8.46 -18.24
C ARG A 346 -4.77 -7.85 -19.06
N TYR A 347 -4.55 -6.70 -19.68
CA TYR A 347 -5.51 -6.07 -20.60
C TYR A 347 -5.98 -7.03 -21.71
N SER A 348 -5.07 -7.82 -22.29
CA SER A 348 -5.44 -8.82 -23.31
C SER A 348 -6.40 -9.91 -22.83
N LEU A 349 -6.54 -10.08 -21.50
CA LEU A 349 -7.44 -11.05 -20.86
C LEU A 349 -8.68 -10.39 -20.25
N LEU A 350 -8.64 -9.08 -20.04
CA LEU A 350 -9.77 -8.34 -19.50
C LEU A 350 -10.81 -8.13 -20.60
N SER A 351 -12.07 -8.34 -20.24
CA SER A 351 -13.18 -7.97 -21.12
C SER A 351 -13.44 -6.47 -21.05
N THR A 352 -14.13 -5.91 -22.05
CA THR A 352 -14.59 -4.51 -22.02
C THR A 352 -15.73 -4.26 -21.02
N THR A 353 -16.01 -5.22 -20.13
CA THR A 353 -17.01 -5.08 -19.06
C THR A 353 -16.53 -4.05 -18.06
N GLY A 354 -17.35 -3.05 -17.76
CA GLY A 354 -17.00 -2.02 -16.79
C GLY A 354 -16.10 -0.91 -17.32
N THR A 355 -15.76 -0.90 -18.62
CA THR A 355 -14.99 0.24 -19.20
C THR A 355 -15.90 1.45 -19.48
N SER A 356 -17.18 1.25 -19.76
CA SER A 356 -18.12 2.35 -20.04
C SER A 356 -18.71 2.95 -18.76
N THR A 357 -18.93 4.27 -18.73
CA THR A 357 -19.61 4.97 -17.63
C THR A 357 -21.02 4.46 -17.36
N TYR A 358 -21.75 4.03 -18.39
CA TYR A 358 -23.14 3.56 -18.26
C TYR A 358 -23.32 2.39 -17.29
N GLY A 359 -22.30 1.53 -17.14
CA GLY A 359 -22.34 0.40 -16.21
C GLY A 359 -22.22 0.81 -14.74
N TRP A 360 -21.65 1.99 -14.49
CA TRP A 360 -21.38 2.55 -13.18
C TRP A 360 -22.48 3.54 -12.75
N GLN A 361 -23.05 4.28 -13.71
CA GLN A 361 -24.17 5.18 -13.46
C GLN A 361 -25.39 4.44 -12.90
N ASN A 362 -25.83 4.88 -11.72
CA ASN A 362 -26.96 4.34 -10.96
C ASN A 362 -28.26 4.40 -11.79
N GLY A 363 -28.56 3.32 -12.54
CA GLY A 363 -29.70 3.31 -13.46
C GLY A 363 -30.33 1.94 -13.74
N THR A 364 -29.62 0.82 -13.55
CA THR A 364 -30.25 -0.51 -13.56
C THR A 364 -29.55 -1.47 -12.60
N PHE A 365 -30.23 -1.74 -11.49
CA PHE A 365 -29.84 -2.63 -10.37
C PHE A 365 -29.40 -4.06 -10.76
N THR A 366 -29.45 -4.45 -12.04
CA THR A 366 -29.07 -5.80 -12.48
C THR A 366 -27.58 -5.93 -12.83
N ASN A 367 -26.90 -4.86 -13.26
CA ASN A 367 -25.55 -4.97 -13.83
C ASN A 367 -24.45 -4.38 -12.94
N THR A 368 -24.74 -3.35 -12.13
CA THR A 368 -23.74 -2.68 -11.28
C THR A 368 -23.07 -3.62 -10.28
N PRO A 369 -23.79 -4.52 -9.56
CA PRO A 369 -23.13 -5.47 -8.66
C PRO A 369 -22.21 -6.46 -9.40
N PHE A 370 -22.54 -6.82 -10.64
CA PHE A 370 -21.69 -7.68 -11.46
C PHE A 370 -20.39 -6.96 -11.86
N ILE A 371 -20.49 -5.70 -12.30
CA ILE A 371 -19.33 -4.89 -12.67
C ILE A 371 -18.44 -4.62 -11.45
N VAL A 372 -19.02 -4.27 -10.31
CA VAL A 372 -18.28 -4.04 -9.06
C VAL A 372 -17.56 -5.30 -8.60
N ASN A 373 -18.21 -6.47 -8.66
CA ASN A 373 -17.55 -7.74 -8.32
C ASN A 373 -16.46 -8.10 -9.33
N TYR A 374 -16.68 -7.87 -10.63
CA TYR A 374 -15.67 -8.10 -11.66
C TYR A 374 -14.45 -7.18 -11.49
N ALA A 375 -14.66 -5.90 -11.20
CA ALA A 375 -13.59 -4.96 -10.87
C ALA A 375 -12.90 -5.38 -9.56
N GLY A 376 -13.64 -5.74 -8.52
CA GLY A 376 -13.09 -6.20 -7.25
C GLY A 376 -12.24 -7.47 -7.40
N ASP A 377 -12.67 -8.42 -8.23
CA ASP A 377 -11.90 -9.63 -8.56
C ASP A 377 -10.53 -9.29 -9.13
N GLU A 378 -10.40 -8.22 -9.91
CA GLU A 378 -9.11 -7.79 -10.45
C GLU A 378 -8.35 -6.90 -9.47
N LEU A 379 -8.98 -5.82 -9.01
CA LEU A 379 -8.34 -4.73 -8.31
C LEU A 379 -8.04 -5.07 -6.85
N MET A 380 -8.97 -5.68 -6.11
CA MET A 380 -8.76 -6.00 -4.69
C MET A 380 -7.70 -7.09 -4.51
N ASN A 381 -7.77 -8.14 -5.32
CA ASN A 381 -6.76 -9.20 -5.29
C ASN A 381 -5.38 -8.67 -5.69
N TYR A 382 -5.29 -7.78 -6.70
CA TYR A 382 -4.02 -7.16 -7.07
C TYR A 382 -3.52 -6.20 -5.98
N ALA A 383 -4.39 -5.39 -5.38
CA ALA A 383 -4.08 -4.48 -4.27
C ALA A 383 -3.47 -5.22 -3.07
N ILE A 384 -4.05 -6.38 -2.70
CA ILE A 384 -3.51 -7.27 -1.66
C ILE A 384 -2.09 -7.75 -2.04
N ARG A 385 -1.89 -8.19 -3.29
CA ARG A 385 -0.60 -8.74 -3.75
C ARG A 385 0.50 -7.68 -3.86
N VAL A 386 0.18 -6.51 -4.41
CA VAL A 386 1.15 -5.41 -4.58
C VAL A 386 1.51 -4.81 -3.21
N SER A 387 0.54 -4.67 -2.30
CA SER A 387 0.78 -4.23 -0.91
C SER A 387 1.66 -5.23 -0.16
N ALA A 388 1.41 -6.53 -0.32
CA ALA A 388 2.25 -7.58 0.28
C ALA A 388 3.67 -7.55 -0.28
N THR A 389 3.80 -7.28 -1.57
CA THR A 389 5.10 -7.10 -2.23
C THR A 389 5.85 -5.90 -1.64
N MET A 390 5.17 -4.76 -1.46
CA MET A 390 5.76 -3.57 -0.84
C MET A 390 6.22 -3.85 0.59
N MET A 391 5.40 -4.51 1.41
CA MET A 391 5.79 -4.92 2.77
C MET A 391 7.04 -5.80 2.78
N TYR A 392 7.10 -6.81 1.89
CA TYR A 392 8.25 -7.70 1.81
C TYR A 392 9.50 -6.99 1.29
N TRP A 393 9.33 -6.10 0.32
CA TRP A 393 10.39 -5.25 -0.20
C TRP A 393 11.00 -4.37 0.88
N ILE A 394 10.17 -3.69 1.68
CA ILE A 394 10.63 -2.91 2.84
C ILE A 394 11.31 -3.80 3.87
N ALA A 395 10.76 -4.99 4.16
CA ALA A 395 11.35 -5.91 5.14
C ALA A 395 12.76 -6.35 4.76
N ILE A 396 13.00 -6.64 3.48
CA ILE A 396 14.34 -6.97 2.97
C ILE A 396 15.27 -5.75 3.04
N LYS A 397 14.79 -4.59 2.55
CA LYS A 397 15.56 -3.33 2.53
C LYS A 397 16.07 -2.89 3.90
N THR A 398 15.21 -3.06 4.90
CA THR A 398 15.46 -2.67 6.29
C THR A 398 16.14 -3.77 7.11
N GLY A 399 16.35 -4.96 6.51
CA GLY A 399 16.96 -6.11 7.16
C GLY A 399 16.10 -6.75 8.26
N LEU A 400 14.78 -6.48 8.28
CA LEU A 400 13.83 -7.23 9.11
C LEU A 400 13.80 -8.71 8.72
N VAL A 401 14.07 -9.00 7.45
CA VAL A 401 14.35 -10.34 6.95
C VAL A 401 15.57 -10.30 6.05
N GLY A 402 16.33 -11.40 6.05
CA GLY A 402 17.41 -11.59 5.08
C GLY A 402 16.86 -11.89 3.70
N CYS A 403 17.79 -11.97 2.73
CA CYS A 403 17.50 -12.55 1.44
C CYS A 403 16.84 -13.94 1.56
N PRO A 404 15.89 -14.28 0.68
CA PRO A 404 15.32 -15.61 0.68
C PRO A 404 16.42 -16.65 0.40
N THR A 405 16.58 -17.59 1.33
CA THR A 405 17.48 -18.72 1.16
C THR A 405 17.00 -19.62 0.04
N THR A 406 15.72 -19.96 0.07
CA THR A 406 15.04 -20.60 -1.06
C THR A 406 13.93 -19.68 -1.55
N LEU A 407 13.90 -19.41 -2.84
CA LEU A 407 12.82 -18.72 -3.51
C LEU A 407 11.95 -19.75 -4.23
N TYR A 408 10.69 -19.83 -3.82
CA TYR A 408 9.71 -20.64 -4.52
C TYR A 408 8.90 -19.75 -5.45
N GLN A 409 8.95 -20.03 -6.74
CA GLN A 409 8.21 -19.30 -7.76
C GLN A 409 7.02 -20.17 -8.19
N GLN A 410 5.81 -19.74 -7.81
CA GLN A 410 4.56 -20.37 -8.22
C GLN A 410 3.45 -19.34 -8.39
N SER A 411 2.46 -19.63 -9.24
CA SER A 411 1.42 -18.67 -9.62
C SER A 411 2.01 -17.37 -10.20
N HIS A 412 2.91 -17.48 -11.17
CA HIS A 412 3.45 -16.29 -11.86
C HIS A 412 3.34 -16.49 -13.36
N THR A 413 2.41 -15.77 -13.98
CA THR A 413 2.64 -15.42 -15.38
C THR A 413 3.62 -14.26 -15.37
N TYR A 414 4.86 -14.56 -15.73
CA TYR A 414 5.88 -13.55 -15.94
C TYR A 414 5.65 -12.94 -17.31
N TYR A 415 4.92 -11.83 -17.29
CA TYR A 415 4.85 -10.90 -18.39
C TYR A 415 6.05 -9.99 -18.25
N GLY A 416 6.94 -9.99 -19.22
CA GLY A 416 8.25 -9.37 -19.09
C GLY A 416 8.23 -7.89 -18.65
N VAL A 417 9.35 -7.46 -18.12
CA VAL A 417 10.00 -6.13 -18.22
C VAL A 417 9.27 -4.90 -18.79
N ARG A 418 9.57 -3.72 -18.22
CA ARG A 418 8.92 -2.44 -18.59
C ARG A 418 9.11 -2.08 -20.05
N THR A 419 10.23 -2.50 -20.62
CA THR A 419 10.58 -2.35 -22.04
C THR A 419 11.25 -3.63 -22.54
N ALA A 420 11.28 -3.87 -23.86
CA ALA A 420 11.94 -5.04 -24.46
C ALA A 420 13.46 -5.17 -24.15
N SER A 421 14.06 -4.19 -23.48
CA SER A 421 15.48 -4.12 -23.11
C SER A 421 15.80 -4.44 -21.65
N GLU A 422 14.83 -4.49 -20.74
CA GLU A 422 15.11 -4.85 -19.34
C GLU A 422 15.03 -6.37 -19.13
N ASN A 423 15.55 -6.91 -18.02
CA ASN A 423 15.52 -8.34 -17.69
C ASN A 423 14.96 -8.52 -16.27
N ALA A 424 14.03 -9.45 -15.99
CA ALA A 424 13.76 -9.82 -14.60
C ALA A 424 14.85 -10.74 -14.09
N ASN A 425 15.29 -10.45 -12.88
CA ASN A 425 16.32 -11.21 -12.20
C ASN A 425 15.80 -11.66 -10.85
N PHE A 426 15.55 -12.96 -10.71
CA PHE A 426 15.21 -13.55 -9.43
C PHE A 426 16.47 -14.14 -8.81
N LYS A 427 16.67 -13.78 -7.54
CA LYS A 427 17.87 -14.13 -6.80
C LYS A 427 17.49 -14.85 -5.51
N ALA A 428 18.18 -15.95 -5.22
CA ALA A 428 18.10 -16.64 -3.93
C ALA A 428 19.51 -16.97 -3.46
N SER A 429 19.76 -16.93 -2.14
CA SER A 429 21.10 -17.25 -1.63
C SER A 429 21.44 -18.75 -1.71
N SER A 430 20.46 -19.63 -1.87
CA SER A 430 20.68 -21.07 -2.05
C SER A 430 19.87 -21.62 -3.21
N LYS A 431 18.53 -21.65 -3.15
CA LYS A 431 17.72 -22.37 -4.14
C LYS A 431 16.66 -21.51 -4.81
N ILE A 432 16.43 -21.72 -6.11
CA ILE A 432 15.20 -21.30 -6.77
C ILE A 432 14.44 -22.55 -7.20
N ILE A 433 13.18 -22.68 -6.81
CA ILE A 433 12.30 -23.77 -7.24
C ILE A 433 11.10 -23.14 -7.93
N ALA A 434 10.94 -23.38 -9.22
CA ALA A 434 9.94 -22.73 -10.05
C ALA A 434 9.03 -23.74 -10.75
N GLY A 435 7.72 -23.50 -10.69
CA GLY A 435 6.71 -24.34 -11.32
C GLY A 435 5.44 -24.38 -10.50
N ARG A 436 4.63 -25.40 -10.73
CA ARG A 436 3.39 -25.65 -10.01
C ARG A 436 3.68 -26.38 -8.71
N ASN A 437 2.95 -26.04 -7.64
CA ASN A 437 2.96 -26.77 -6.36
C ASN A 437 4.35 -26.89 -5.72
N VAL A 438 5.16 -25.83 -5.83
CA VAL A 438 6.55 -25.85 -5.36
C VAL A 438 6.71 -25.22 -3.98
N HIS A 439 5.86 -24.27 -3.60
CA HIS A 439 5.92 -23.60 -2.30
C HIS A 439 5.12 -24.39 -1.25
N PRO A 440 5.73 -24.79 -0.12
CA PRO A 440 5.09 -25.67 0.87
C PRO A 440 3.89 -25.06 1.62
N ASN A 441 3.88 -23.73 1.83
CA ASN A 441 2.79 -23.04 2.54
C ASN A 441 1.60 -22.67 1.64
N LEU A 442 1.64 -23.07 0.37
CA LEU A 442 0.69 -22.68 -0.64
C LEU A 442 -0.01 -23.96 -1.18
N THR A 443 -1.29 -23.86 -1.55
CA THR A 443 -2.13 -25.00 -1.94
C THR A 443 -1.74 -25.61 -3.29
N SER A 444 -2.07 -26.89 -3.50
CA SER A 444 -1.74 -27.62 -4.72
C SER A 444 -2.55 -27.22 -5.97
N SER A 445 -3.44 -26.24 -5.84
CA SER A 445 -4.30 -25.71 -6.91
C SER A 445 -3.74 -24.43 -7.52
N GLN A 446 -2.55 -24.00 -7.09
CA GLN A 446 -1.91 -22.75 -7.48
C GLN A 446 -1.00 -22.93 -8.70
N GLY A 447 -0.86 -21.85 -9.48
CA GLY A 447 -0.58 -21.89 -10.92
C GLY A 447 0.85 -22.15 -11.35
N ASN A 448 1.03 -22.18 -12.67
CA ASN A 448 2.29 -22.33 -13.38
C ASN A 448 3.22 -21.11 -13.23
N VAL A 449 4.50 -21.28 -13.55
CA VAL A 449 5.40 -20.17 -13.88
C VAL A 449 5.49 -20.10 -15.40
N VAL A 450 5.00 -19.03 -16.01
CA VAL A 450 4.96 -18.89 -17.46
C VAL A 450 5.72 -17.64 -17.89
N VAL A 451 6.83 -17.81 -18.62
CA VAL A 451 7.56 -16.71 -19.29
C VAL A 451 6.88 -16.45 -20.63
N GLU A 452 6.06 -15.42 -20.67
CA GLU A 452 5.28 -15.05 -21.86
C GLU A 452 6.16 -14.33 -22.89
N SER A 453 7.08 -13.48 -22.43
CA SER A 453 7.95 -12.62 -23.23
C SER A 453 9.12 -12.07 -22.40
N GLY A 454 10.12 -11.49 -23.07
CA GLY A 454 11.30 -10.89 -22.42
C GLY A 454 12.32 -11.91 -21.93
N THR A 455 13.17 -11.49 -20.98
CA THR A 455 14.20 -12.35 -20.38
C THR A 455 13.93 -12.59 -18.91
N LEU A 456 13.78 -13.86 -18.55
CA LEU A 456 13.76 -14.33 -17.17
C LEU A 456 15.16 -14.84 -16.79
N THR A 457 15.77 -14.26 -15.76
CA THR A 457 17.05 -14.74 -15.22
C THR A 457 16.87 -15.24 -13.79
N TYR A 458 17.24 -16.50 -13.55
CA TYR A 458 17.35 -17.10 -12.23
C TYR A 458 18.81 -17.18 -11.81
N LEU A 459 19.09 -16.68 -10.62
CA LEU A 459 20.41 -16.71 -9.99
C LEU A 459 20.26 -17.32 -8.59
N ALA A 460 20.81 -18.51 -8.37
CA ALA A 460 20.72 -19.21 -7.08
C ALA A 460 22.11 -19.61 -6.60
N GLY A 461 22.36 -19.61 -5.29
CA GLY A 461 23.67 -20.01 -4.77
C GLY A 461 24.06 -21.46 -5.02
N ASP A 462 23.07 -22.37 -4.96
CA ASP A 462 23.26 -23.82 -4.97
C ASP A 462 22.46 -24.52 -6.07
N GLU A 463 21.19 -24.18 -6.24
CA GLU A 463 20.28 -25.01 -7.04
C GLU A 463 19.16 -24.21 -7.72
N ILE A 464 18.89 -24.53 -8.99
CA ILE A 464 17.69 -24.07 -9.72
C ILE A 464 16.92 -25.31 -10.16
N GLN A 465 15.71 -25.47 -9.63
CA GLN A 465 14.79 -26.56 -9.98
C GLN A 465 13.61 -26.00 -10.77
N LEU A 466 13.47 -26.45 -12.02
CA LEU A 466 12.25 -26.24 -12.81
C LEU A 466 11.37 -27.48 -12.66
N ARG A 467 10.16 -27.29 -12.14
CA ARG A 467 9.18 -28.35 -11.87
C ARG A 467 8.05 -28.28 -12.90
N ASP A 468 7.17 -29.29 -12.89
CA ASP A 468 5.96 -29.30 -13.71
C ASP A 468 5.23 -27.96 -13.58
N GLY A 469 4.82 -27.37 -14.69
CA GLY A 469 4.19 -26.06 -14.70
C GLY A 469 5.15 -24.88 -14.84
N PHE A 470 6.46 -25.08 -14.94
CA PHE A 470 7.33 -24.06 -15.54
C PHE A 470 7.23 -24.12 -17.08
N VAL A 471 6.97 -22.98 -17.72
CA VAL A 471 6.83 -22.85 -19.17
C VAL A 471 7.54 -21.57 -19.63
N ALA A 472 8.34 -21.64 -20.69
CA ALA A 472 8.84 -20.47 -21.40
C ALA A 472 8.32 -20.51 -22.84
N LYS A 473 7.58 -19.48 -23.27
CA LYS A 473 6.99 -19.42 -24.61
C LYS A 473 8.05 -19.15 -25.66
N VAL A 474 7.78 -19.60 -26.89
CA VAL A 474 8.65 -19.36 -28.06
C VAL A 474 8.88 -17.85 -28.21
N GLY A 475 10.15 -17.44 -28.29
CA GLY A 475 10.55 -16.04 -28.38
C GLY A 475 10.92 -15.38 -27.05
N SER A 476 10.68 -16.03 -25.92
CA SER A 476 11.21 -15.61 -24.62
C SER A 476 12.63 -16.12 -24.39
N ASN A 477 13.40 -15.42 -23.55
CA ASN A 477 14.71 -15.85 -23.08
C ASN A 477 14.61 -16.32 -21.62
N PHE A 478 15.21 -17.47 -21.32
CA PHE A 478 15.38 -17.95 -19.96
C PHE A 478 16.85 -18.22 -19.68
N HIS A 479 17.37 -17.58 -18.64
CA HIS A 479 18.72 -17.77 -18.14
C HIS A 479 18.66 -18.34 -16.73
N ALA A 480 19.47 -19.35 -16.45
CA ALA A 480 19.66 -19.91 -15.12
C ALA A 480 21.15 -19.97 -14.81
N ARG A 481 21.58 -19.41 -13.69
CA ARG A 481 22.98 -19.45 -13.25
C ARG A 481 23.05 -19.79 -11.77
N ILE A 482 24.04 -20.61 -11.42
CA ILE A 482 24.39 -20.88 -10.03
C ILE A 482 25.48 -19.89 -9.62
N GLU A 483 25.11 -18.90 -8.82
CA GLU A 483 25.97 -17.82 -8.38
C GLU A 483 25.42 -17.24 -7.06
N ASN A 484 26.30 -17.06 -6.06
CA ASN A 484 25.94 -16.38 -4.82
C ASN A 484 25.80 -14.87 -5.06
N VAL A 485 24.57 -14.40 -5.26
CA VAL A 485 24.33 -13.01 -5.72
C VAL A 485 23.46 -12.16 -4.82
N CYS A 486 23.17 -12.58 -3.57
CA CYS A 486 22.25 -11.80 -2.76
C CYS A 486 22.94 -10.68 -1.97
N PRO A 487 22.90 -9.47 -2.53
CA PRO A 487 22.23 -8.37 -1.85
C PRO A 487 21.24 -7.74 -2.84
N LEU A 488 19.96 -8.11 -2.75
CA LEU A 488 18.93 -7.34 -3.45
C LEU A 488 18.89 -5.98 -2.75
N THR A 489 19.23 -4.93 -3.51
CA THR A 489 19.24 -3.51 -3.14
C THR A 489 20.27 -3.12 -2.07
N THR A 490 20.76 -1.89 -2.12
CA THR A 490 21.54 -1.26 -1.05
C THR A 490 20.76 -1.44 0.26
N SER A 491 21.24 -2.34 1.12
CA SER A 491 20.72 -2.49 2.47
C SER A 491 20.88 -1.14 3.17
N CYS A 492 19.85 -0.74 3.91
CA CYS A 492 19.89 0.55 4.59
C CYS A 492 20.67 0.49 5.91
N ILE A 493 21.22 -0.67 6.27
CA ILE A 493 21.96 -0.88 7.52
C ILE A 493 23.37 -0.31 7.37
N ASN A 494 23.66 0.78 8.07
CA ASN A 494 24.98 1.43 8.01
C ASN A 494 26.01 0.86 9.02
N SER A 495 25.66 -0.09 9.89
CA SER A 495 26.63 -0.75 10.78
C SER A 495 26.08 -2.02 11.45
N THR A 496 26.97 -2.94 11.83
CA THR A 496 26.77 -4.29 12.38
C THR A 496 26.15 -4.37 13.78
N SER A 497 25.28 -3.43 14.19
CA SER A 497 24.52 -3.61 15.43
C SER A 497 23.45 -4.68 15.21
N SER A 498 23.58 -5.81 15.90
CA SER A 498 22.52 -6.80 15.96
C SER A 498 21.24 -6.10 16.37
N ILE A 499 20.19 -6.20 15.54
CA ILE A 499 18.84 -5.77 15.89
C ILE A 499 18.36 -6.74 16.97
N GLN A 500 18.75 -6.50 18.23
CA GLN A 500 18.04 -7.07 19.36
C GLN A 500 16.81 -6.20 19.53
N ASP A 501 15.66 -6.77 19.18
CA ASP A 501 14.38 -6.22 19.58
C ASP A 501 14.32 -6.32 21.10
N GLU A 502 14.62 -5.20 21.78
CA GLU A 502 14.20 -5.04 23.17
C GLU A 502 12.69 -5.24 23.18
N SER A 503 12.24 -6.27 23.90
CA SER A 503 10.82 -6.58 24.06
C SER A 503 10.10 -5.30 24.44
N ILE A 504 9.21 -4.82 23.57
CA ILE A 504 8.34 -3.69 23.85
C ILE A 504 7.53 -4.09 25.10
N PRO A 505 7.70 -3.42 26.24
CA PRO A 505 6.81 -3.63 27.36
C PRO A 505 5.44 -3.20 26.87
N LEU A 506 4.48 -4.14 26.77
CA LEU A 506 3.08 -3.84 26.52
C LEU A 506 2.67 -2.70 27.47
N VAL A 507 2.61 -1.47 26.96
CA VAL A 507 2.13 -0.36 27.77
C VAL A 507 0.65 -0.64 27.92
N ASN A 508 0.26 -1.12 29.11
CA ASN A 508 -1.12 -1.12 29.59
C ASN A 508 -1.61 0.33 29.61
N GLN A 509 -2.01 0.88 28.46
CA GLN A 509 -2.81 2.09 28.39
C GLN A 509 -4.25 1.66 28.60
N GLY A 510 -4.87 2.17 29.67
CA GLY A 510 -6.24 1.88 30.08
C GLY A 510 -7.30 2.40 29.12
N ALA A 511 -7.36 1.84 27.91
CA ALA A 511 -8.42 2.03 26.93
C ALA A 511 -9.39 0.82 26.88
N THR A 512 -9.37 -0.02 27.91
CA THR A 512 -10.01 -1.35 27.93
C THR A 512 -11.52 -1.36 28.10
N GLU A 513 -12.22 -0.23 28.28
CA GLU A 513 -13.62 -0.28 28.71
C GLU A 513 -14.70 -0.20 27.60
N LYS A 514 -14.37 -0.16 26.30
CA LYS A 514 -15.41 0.02 25.26
C LYS A 514 -15.42 -0.91 24.04
N ILE A 515 -14.49 -1.85 23.91
CA ILE A 515 -14.35 -2.62 22.65
C ILE A 515 -14.91 -4.07 22.74
N GLU A 516 -15.23 -4.57 23.94
CA GLU A 516 -15.50 -6.01 24.16
C GLU A 516 -16.83 -6.59 23.59
N ASN A 517 -17.68 -5.83 22.91
CA ASN A 517 -19.03 -6.31 22.56
C ASN A 517 -19.21 -6.93 21.16
N PHE A 518 -18.16 -7.18 20.37
CA PHE A 518 -18.34 -7.59 18.96
C PHE A 518 -17.98 -9.03 18.56
N ALA A 519 -17.45 -9.87 19.44
CA ALA A 519 -16.99 -11.21 19.05
C ALA A 519 -17.69 -12.34 19.80
N LYS A 520 -18.75 -12.93 19.21
CA LYS A 520 -19.18 -14.33 19.48
C LYS A 520 -20.22 -14.84 18.47
N LYS A 521 -19.78 -15.66 17.51
CA LYS A 521 -20.25 -17.06 17.33
C LYS A 521 -19.62 -17.71 16.09
N GLU A 522 -18.82 -18.73 16.35
CA GLU A 522 -18.32 -19.71 15.36
C GLU A 522 -19.38 -20.78 15.07
N THR A 523 -19.34 -21.40 13.89
CA THR A 523 -19.52 -22.86 13.75
C THR A 523 -18.76 -23.40 12.53
N LEU A 524 -17.93 -24.41 12.77
CA LEU A 524 -17.14 -25.21 11.81
C LEU A 524 -17.99 -26.05 10.84
N LEU A 525 -17.42 -26.45 9.69
CA LEU A 525 -17.52 -27.83 9.16
C LEU A 525 -16.41 -28.16 8.13
N ARG A 526 -16.12 -29.47 8.00
CA ARG A 526 -14.84 -30.10 7.64
C ARG A 526 -14.62 -30.44 6.15
N TYR A 527 -13.33 -30.65 5.85
CA TYR A 527 -12.63 -30.98 4.60
C TYR A 527 -12.60 -32.48 4.23
N ASN A 528 -12.43 -32.81 2.93
CA ASN A 528 -11.81 -34.08 2.44
C ASN A 528 -11.46 -34.02 0.92
N PRO A 529 -10.23 -34.31 0.45
CA PRO A 529 -9.93 -34.48 -0.98
C PRO A 529 -9.39 -35.88 -1.34
N ARG A 530 -9.62 -36.29 -2.60
CA ARG A 530 -9.02 -37.50 -3.21
C ARG A 530 -7.96 -37.14 -4.26
N VAL A 531 -6.94 -37.98 -4.29
CA VAL A 531 -5.70 -37.96 -5.09
C VAL A 531 -5.88 -38.60 -6.48
N ILE A 532 -5.22 -38.05 -7.52
CA ILE A 532 -4.83 -38.80 -8.74
C ILE A 532 -3.41 -38.36 -9.20
N GLN A 533 -2.56 -39.35 -9.53
CA GLN A 533 -1.19 -39.24 -10.06
C GLN A 533 -1.13 -39.32 -11.59
N SER A 534 -0.12 -38.67 -12.23
CA SER A 534 0.73 -39.18 -13.35
C SER A 534 1.72 -38.07 -13.76
N LYS A 535 3.06 -38.22 -13.73
CA LYS A 535 4.06 -38.91 -14.60
C LYS A 535 4.88 -37.94 -15.49
N ASN A 536 6.13 -37.73 -15.06
CA ASN A 536 7.41 -37.49 -15.74
C ASN A 536 7.49 -36.98 -17.20
N VAL A 537 8.25 -35.89 -17.38
CA VAL A 537 9.03 -35.57 -18.59
C VAL A 537 10.46 -35.13 -18.21
N ARG A 538 11.48 -35.60 -18.93
CA ARG A 538 12.92 -35.25 -18.80
C ARG A 538 13.26 -34.07 -19.73
N PHE A 539 14.12 -33.16 -19.28
CA PHE A 539 14.80 -32.18 -20.14
C PHE A 539 16.33 -32.37 -20.10
N ILE A 540 16.96 -32.11 -21.24
CA ILE A 540 18.38 -32.28 -21.54
C ILE A 540 19.11 -30.96 -21.27
N PHE A 541 20.20 -30.98 -20.49
CA PHE A 541 21.12 -29.85 -20.38
C PHE A 541 22.24 -29.99 -21.42
N GLN A 542 22.42 -28.94 -22.23
CA GLN A 542 23.59 -28.80 -23.10
C GLN A 542 24.65 -28.02 -22.32
N MET A 543 25.68 -28.70 -21.81
CA MET A 543 26.90 -28.04 -21.35
C MET A 543 27.81 -27.85 -22.57
N LYS A 544 28.18 -26.60 -22.88
CA LYS A 544 29.33 -26.32 -23.74
C LYS A 544 30.60 -26.51 -22.89
N GLN A 545 31.55 -27.27 -23.45
CA GLN A 545 32.90 -27.45 -22.93
C GLN A 545 33.68 -26.14 -22.90
#